data_AF-A0A9P1H4P6-F1
#
_entry.id   AF-A0A9P1H4P6-F1
#
_cell.length_a   1.000
_cell.length_b   1.000
_cell.length_c   1.000
_cell.angle_alpha   90.00
_cell.angle_beta   90.00
_cell.angle_gamma   90.00
#
_symmetry.space_group_name_H-M   'P 1'
#
loop_
_entity.id
_entity.type
_entity.pdbx_description
1 polymer ?
#
loop_
_entity_poly.entity_id
_entity_poly.type
_entity_poly.pdbx_seq_one_letter_code
_entity_poly.pdbx_strand_id
1 'polypeptide(L)'
;MVTINLAHSAPINPLGAHPVLTAAQAWAGLMHKARRPQDFVPVVSGCEILSEAETSIEAIVYFEPGVAHATTIRETCTLRAPSRLDYDMEDGSTATNIISLGSSGNPEDLILTFCFGWEHAGVEEGSQEAQDILSNHLNVLHGQKGSTIQ
;
A
#
# COMPACT_ATOMS: atom_id res chain seq x y z
N MET A 1 -4.82 20.33 10.75
CA MET A 1 -4.85 19.00 10.11
C MET A 1 -3.53 18.84 9.42
N VAL A 2 -2.95 17.65 9.49
CA VAL A 2 -1.69 17.33 8.83
C VAL A 2 -1.93 16.12 7.92
N THR A 3 -1.36 16.17 6.72
CA THR A 3 -1.27 15.00 5.85
C THR A 3 0.17 14.53 5.81
N ILE A 4 0.42 13.32 6.30
CA ILE A 4 1.74 12.70 6.23
C ILE A 4 1.89 12.04 4.87
N ASN A 5 2.74 12.63 4.03
CA ASN A 5 3.01 12.16 2.67
C ASN A 5 4.33 11.41 2.63
N LEU A 6 4.30 10.12 2.29
CA LEU A 6 5.48 9.27 2.22
C LEU A 6 5.43 8.36 0.99
N ALA A 7 6.60 8.09 0.42
CA ALA A 7 6.73 7.12 -0.66
C ALA A 7 7.91 6.18 -0.40
N HIS A 8 7.76 4.92 -0.80
CA HIS A 8 8.80 3.92 -0.71
C HIS A 8 8.84 3.09 -1.99
N SER A 9 10.04 2.93 -2.56
CA SER A 9 10.28 2.10 -3.74
C SER A 9 11.25 0.97 -3.41
N ALA A 10 10.94 -0.23 -3.90
CA ALA A 10 11.78 -1.41 -3.74
C ALA A 10 11.80 -2.24 -5.04
N PRO A 11 12.90 -2.95 -5.34
CA PRO A 11 12.93 -3.89 -6.46
C PRO A 11 11.97 -5.05 -6.18
N ILE A 12 11.14 -5.39 -7.17
CA ILE A 12 10.29 -6.59 -7.14
C ILE A 12 11.17 -7.84 -7.19
N ASN A 13 12.23 -7.78 -8.00
CA ASN A 13 13.22 -8.84 -8.16
C ASN A 13 14.58 -8.35 -7.64
N PRO A 14 14.83 -8.39 -6.32
CA PRO A 14 16.15 -8.05 -5.78
C PRO A 14 17.24 -8.97 -6.37
N LEU A 15 18.50 -8.53 -6.30
CA LEU A 15 19.62 -9.27 -6.89
C LEU A 15 19.66 -10.72 -6.37
N GLY A 16 19.57 -11.69 -7.29
CA GLY A 16 19.56 -13.12 -6.97
C GLY A 16 18.18 -13.70 -6.62
N ALA A 17 17.09 -12.93 -6.77
CA ALA A 17 15.73 -13.43 -6.59
C ALA A 17 15.40 -14.55 -7.59
N HIS A 18 14.84 -15.65 -7.08
CA HIS A 18 14.32 -16.74 -7.88
C HIS A 18 13.00 -17.25 -7.27
N PRO A 19 11.91 -17.35 -8.06
CA PRO A 19 11.82 -17.00 -9.48
C PRO A 19 11.87 -15.49 -9.74
N VAL A 20 12.26 -15.09 -10.95
CA VAL A 20 12.13 -13.70 -11.42
C VAL A 20 10.69 -13.47 -11.86
N LEU A 21 9.99 -12.56 -11.18
CA LEU A 21 8.61 -12.23 -11.48
C LEU A 21 8.51 -11.33 -12.71
N THR A 22 7.63 -11.70 -13.64
CA THR A 22 7.23 -10.86 -14.76
C THR A 22 6.30 -9.73 -14.30
N ALA A 23 6.13 -8.69 -15.12
CA ALA A 23 5.19 -7.60 -14.83
C ALA A 23 3.74 -8.10 -14.64
N ALA A 24 3.34 -9.11 -15.41
CA ALA A 24 2.01 -9.73 -15.29
C ALA A 24 1.84 -10.47 -13.95
N GLN A 25 2.88 -11.16 -13.47
CA GLN A 25 2.85 -11.82 -12.15
C GLN A 25 2.85 -10.81 -11.01
N ALA A 26 3.65 -9.75 -11.12
CA ALA A 26 3.65 -8.65 -10.16
C ALA A 26 2.26 -7.99 -10.07
N TRP A 27 1.61 -7.76 -11.23
CA TRP A 27 0.23 -7.26 -11.27
C TRP A 27 -0.75 -8.22 -10.59
N ALA A 28 -0.66 -9.51 -10.90
CA ALA A 28 -1.52 -10.53 -10.28
C ALA A 28 -1.39 -10.53 -8.76
N GLY A 29 -0.18 -10.34 -8.23
CA GLY A 29 0.00 -10.27 -6.79
C GLY A 29 -0.38 -8.92 -6.17
N LEU A 30 -0.31 -7.79 -6.90
CA LEU A 30 -0.99 -6.55 -6.46
C LEU A 30 -2.50 -6.73 -6.37
N MET A 31 -3.09 -7.44 -7.32
CA MET A 31 -4.52 -7.79 -7.30
C MET A 31 -4.85 -8.75 -6.13
N HIS A 32 -3.94 -9.65 -5.76
CA HIS A 32 -4.08 -10.47 -4.55
C HIS A 32 -4.04 -9.57 -3.30
N LYS A 33 -3.08 -8.65 -3.23
CA LYS A 33 -2.96 -7.67 -2.12
C LYS A 33 -4.22 -6.81 -1.97
N ALA A 34 -4.81 -6.34 -3.06
CA ALA A 34 -6.05 -5.55 -3.01
C ALA A 34 -7.23 -6.33 -2.41
N ARG A 35 -7.30 -7.65 -2.65
CA ARG A 35 -8.38 -8.50 -2.13
C ARG A 35 -8.08 -9.07 -0.74
N ARG A 36 -6.80 -9.23 -0.40
CA ARG A 36 -6.33 -9.86 0.85
C ARG A 36 -5.13 -9.11 1.43
N PRO A 37 -5.29 -7.84 1.83
CA PRO A 37 -4.19 -7.02 2.35
C PRO A 37 -3.53 -7.61 3.60
N GLN A 38 -4.24 -8.39 4.43
CA GLN A 38 -3.69 -9.09 5.60
C GLN A 38 -2.58 -10.11 5.26
N ASP A 39 -2.56 -10.64 4.03
CA ASP A 39 -1.51 -11.57 3.60
C ASP A 39 -0.16 -10.83 3.37
N PHE A 40 -0.19 -9.49 3.36
CA PHE A 40 0.92 -8.61 2.97
C PHE A 40 1.25 -7.56 4.04
N VAL A 41 0.24 -6.98 4.67
CA VAL A 41 0.41 -5.87 5.60
C VAL A 41 0.20 -6.39 7.01
N PRO A 42 1.26 -6.58 7.84
CA PRO A 42 1.13 -7.28 9.13
C PRO A 42 0.17 -6.63 10.13
N VAL A 43 -0.12 -5.34 9.95
CA VAL A 43 -1.01 -4.56 10.82
C VAL A 43 -2.49 -4.72 10.44
N VAL A 44 -2.77 -5.34 9.29
CA VAL A 44 -4.12 -5.61 8.80
C VAL A 44 -4.52 -7.01 9.28
N SER A 45 -5.62 -7.07 10.02
CA SER A 45 -6.18 -8.31 10.58
C SER A 45 -7.19 -8.98 9.64
N GLY A 46 -7.78 -8.21 8.70
CA GLY A 46 -8.72 -8.75 7.72
C GLY A 46 -9.16 -7.73 6.68
N CYS A 47 -9.92 -8.21 5.70
CA CYS A 47 -10.53 -7.41 4.66
C CYS A 47 -11.86 -8.05 4.24
N GLU A 48 -12.92 -7.24 4.18
CA GLU A 48 -14.23 -7.62 3.67
C GLU A 48 -14.49 -6.89 2.35
N ILE A 49 -14.66 -7.64 1.26
CA ILE A 49 -15.01 -7.08 -0.05
C ILE A 49 -16.51 -6.81 -0.08
N LEU A 50 -16.88 -5.54 -0.24
CA LEU A 50 -18.26 -5.10 -0.33
C LEU A 50 -18.80 -5.21 -1.77
N SER A 51 -17.98 -4.81 -2.74
CA SER A 51 -18.30 -4.95 -4.16
C SER A 51 -17.03 -4.98 -5.01
N GLU A 52 -17.11 -5.63 -6.16
CA GLU A 52 -16.02 -5.68 -7.14
C GLU A 52 -16.60 -5.49 -8.55
N ALA A 53 -16.04 -4.53 -9.27
CA ALA A 53 -16.33 -4.22 -10.66
C ALA A 53 -15.06 -4.39 -11.50
N GLU A 54 -15.17 -4.21 -12.82
CA GLU A 54 -14.04 -4.38 -13.74
C GLU A 54 -12.83 -3.49 -13.40
N THR A 55 -13.09 -2.28 -12.90
CA THR A 55 -12.05 -1.28 -12.63
C THR A 55 -12.01 -0.80 -11.18
N SER A 56 -12.75 -1.42 -10.27
CA SER A 56 -12.77 -0.99 -8.87
C SER A 56 -13.14 -2.09 -7.89
N ILE A 57 -12.60 -2.00 -6.68
CA ILE A 57 -12.93 -2.86 -5.53
C ILE A 57 -13.30 -1.94 -4.38
N GLU A 58 -14.47 -2.13 -3.78
CA GLU A 58 -14.84 -1.49 -2.52
C GLU A 58 -14.68 -2.50 -1.38
N ALA A 59 -14.03 -2.10 -0.30
CA ALA A 59 -13.74 -2.98 0.83
C ALA A 59 -13.79 -2.25 2.18
N ILE A 60 -13.91 -3.05 3.24
CA ILE A 60 -13.61 -2.64 4.61
C ILE A 60 -12.34 -3.37 5.05
N VAL A 61 -11.31 -2.62 5.42
CA VAL A 61 -10.06 -3.17 5.95
C VAL A 61 -10.07 -3.05 7.47
N TYR A 62 -9.68 -4.14 8.16
CA TYR A 62 -9.62 -4.22 9.61
C TYR A 62 -8.15 -4.18 10.05
N PHE A 63 -7.85 -3.41 11.09
CA PHE A 63 -6.51 -3.29 11.66
C PHE A 63 -6.44 -3.87 13.06
N GLU A 64 -5.25 -4.32 13.43
CA GLU A 64 -4.97 -4.69 14.82
C GLU A 64 -5.09 -3.47 15.75
N PRO A 65 -5.67 -3.61 16.96
CA PRO A 65 -5.83 -2.50 17.89
C PRO A 65 -4.51 -1.82 18.24
N GLY A 66 -4.51 -0.48 18.23
CA GLY A 66 -3.36 0.33 18.67
C GLY A 66 -2.23 0.46 17.64
N VAL A 67 -2.41 -0.03 16.42
CA VAL A 67 -1.40 0.06 15.35
C VAL A 67 -1.75 1.07 14.27
N ALA A 68 -3.04 1.21 13.95
CA ALA A 68 -3.56 2.25 13.06
C ALA A 68 -4.40 3.27 13.85
N HIS A 69 -4.59 4.45 13.27
CA HIS A 69 -5.44 5.51 13.83
C HIS A 69 -6.92 5.10 13.89
N ALA A 70 -7.31 4.11 13.08
CA ALA A 70 -8.63 3.51 13.05
C ALA A 70 -8.54 1.99 13.20
N THR A 71 -9.56 1.36 13.79
CA THR A 71 -9.68 -0.11 13.86
C THR A 71 -10.26 -0.70 12.58
N THR A 72 -10.98 0.10 11.80
CA THR A 72 -11.51 -0.25 10.48
C THR A 72 -11.47 0.97 9.56
N ILE A 73 -11.33 0.74 8.25
CA ILE A 73 -11.48 1.80 7.26
C ILE A 73 -12.20 1.26 6.03
N ARG A 74 -13.19 2.01 5.53
CA ARG A 74 -13.76 1.77 4.20
C ARG A 74 -12.85 2.41 3.15
N GLU A 75 -12.54 1.65 2.10
CA GLU A 75 -11.73 2.13 0.98
C GLU A 75 -12.34 1.75 -0.38
N THR A 76 -12.02 2.56 -1.38
CA THR A 76 -12.26 2.26 -2.80
C THR A 76 -10.92 2.14 -3.50
N CYS A 77 -10.61 0.95 -4.03
CA CYS A 77 -9.43 0.69 -4.84
C CYS A 77 -9.79 0.77 -6.33
N THR A 78 -9.29 1.78 -7.05
CA THR A 78 -9.39 1.88 -8.50
C THR A 78 -8.25 1.10 -9.17
N LEU A 79 -8.61 0.22 -10.10
CA LEU A 79 -7.69 -0.64 -10.82
C LEU A 79 -7.22 0.05 -12.12
N ARG A 80 -5.95 0.46 -12.16
CA ARG A 80 -5.29 1.01 -13.35
C ARG A 80 -4.37 -0.06 -13.94
N ALA A 81 -5.00 -1.10 -14.48
CA ALA A 81 -4.27 -2.24 -15.03
C ALA A 81 -3.32 -1.83 -16.17
N PRO A 82 -2.16 -2.50 -16.31
CA PRO A 82 -1.66 -3.60 -15.48
C PRO A 82 -0.65 -3.14 -14.41
N SER A 83 -0.61 -1.86 -14.04
CA SER A 83 0.55 -1.31 -13.34
C SER A 83 0.23 -0.53 -12.07
N ARG A 84 -1.02 -0.21 -11.78
CA ARG A 84 -1.33 0.73 -10.69
C ARG A 84 -2.64 0.43 -9.99
N LEU A 85 -2.64 0.65 -8.68
CA LEU A 85 -3.80 0.65 -7.81
C LEU A 85 -3.85 1.99 -7.09
N ASP A 86 -5.00 2.66 -7.14
CA ASP A 86 -5.27 3.91 -6.42
C ASP A 86 -6.30 3.63 -5.34
N TYR A 87 -6.03 4.01 -4.10
CA TYR A 87 -6.91 3.81 -2.95
C TYR A 87 -7.36 5.16 -2.42
N ASP A 88 -8.67 5.33 -2.30
CA ASP A 88 -9.32 6.45 -1.62
C ASP A 88 -10.02 5.90 -0.36
N MET A 89 -9.69 6.43 0.81
CA MET A 89 -10.22 5.99 2.10
C MET A 89 -11.29 6.97 2.61
N GLU A 90 -12.22 6.47 3.43
CA GLU A 90 -13.35 7.28 3.94
C GLU A 90 -12.93 8.46 4.84
N ASP A 91 -11.72 8.43 5.39
CA ASP A 91 -11.15 9.47 6.24
C ASP A 91 -10.38 10.56 5.47
N GLY A 92 -10.34 10.47 4.14
CA GLY A 92 -9.57 11.37 3.27
C GLY A 92 -8.16 10.88 2.94
N SER A 93 -7.67 9.83 3.60
CA SER A 93 -6.36 9.25 3.31
C SER A 93 -6.32 8.60 1.93
N THR A 94 -5.14 8.58 1.32
CA THR A 94 -4.92 7.97 0.00
C THR A 94 -3.72 7.03 0.03
N ALA A 95 -3.77 6.02 -0.84
CA ALA A 95 -2.60 5.21 -1.16
C ALA A 95 -2.50 4.94 -2.66
N THR A 96 -1.29 4.74 -3.15
CA THR A 96 -1.05 4.33 -4.54
C THR A 96 0.04 3.28 -4.58
N ASN A 97 -0.24 2.16 -5.25
CA ASN A 97 0.75 1.11 -5.50
C ASN A 97 1.06 1.11 -7.01
N ILE A 98 2.34 1.22 -7.38
CA ILE A 98 2.78 1.34 -8.77
C ILE A 98 3.85 0.29 -9.07
N ILE A 99 3.67 -0.48 -10.13
CA ILE A 99 4.70 -1.28 -10.78
C ILE A 99 5.27 -0.45 -11.93
N SER A 100 6.56 -0.15 -11.87
CA SER A 100 7.28 0.52 -12.97
C SER A 100 8.34 -0.39 -13.57
N LEU A 101 8.54 -0.27 -14.88
CA LEU A 101 9.69 -0.85 -15.56
C LEU A 101 10.96 -0.09 -15.13
N GLY A 102 12.07 -0.80 -14.97
CA GLY A 102 13.37 -0.16 -14.86
C GLY A 102 13.93 0.20 -16.24
N SER A 103 15.17 0.69 -16.25
CA SER A 103 15.80 1.26 -17.44
C SER A 103 16.12 0.24 -18.54
N SER A 104 16.26 -1.04 -18.19
CA SER A 104 16.46 -2.13 -19.16
C SER A 104 15.15 -2.60 -19.79
N GLY A 105 14.02 -2.38 -19.11
CA GLY A 105 12.71 -2.88 -19.53
C GLY A 105 12.53 -4.38 -19.33
N ASN A 106 13.48 -5.06 -18.68
CA ASN A 106 13.42 -6.49 -18.41
C ASN A 106 12.78 -6.77 -17.04
N PRO A 107 12.28 -7.99 -16.79
CA PRO A 107 11.71 -8.34 -15.49
C PRO A 107 12.66 -8.12 -14.31
N GLU A 108 13.98 -8.21 -14.48
CA GLU A 108 14.93 -8.07 -13.36
C GLU A 108 14.95 -6.67 -12.73
N ASP A 109 14.46 -5.64 -13.42
CA ASP A 109 14.53 -4.25 -12.93
C ASP A 109 13.16 -3.63 -12.61
N LEU A 110 12.12 -4.45 -12.47
CA LEU A 110 10.81 -4.01 -12.02
C LEU A 110 10.90 -3.42 -10.61
N ILE A 111 10.27 -2.25 -10.43
CA ILE A 111 10.19 -1.54 -9.15
C ILE A 111 8.72 -1.49 -8.71
N LEU A 112 8.49 -1.79 -7.44
CA LEU A 112 7.21 -1.54 -6.76
C LEU A 112 7.36 -0.29 -5.91
N THR A 113 6.46 0.67 -6.11
CA THR A 113 6.40 1.91 -5.33
C THR A 113 5.07 1.98 -4.59
N PHE A 114 5.13 2.30 -3.31
CA PHE A 114 3.99 2.67 -2.50
C PHE A 114 4.05 4.16 -2.21
N CYS A 115 2.96 4.88 -2.43
CA CYS A 115 2.78 6.28 -2.02
C CYS A 115 1.60 6.34 -1.05
N PHE A 116 1.73 7.08 0.04
CA PHE A 116 0.68 7.29 1.02
C PHE A 116 0.50 8.78 1.30
N GLY A 117 -0.75 9.19 1.49
CA GLY A 117 -1.13 10.45 2.10
C GLY A 117 -2.09 10.15 3.24
N TRP A 118 -1.57 10.03 4.47
CA TRP A 118 -2.40 9.76 5.65
C TRP A 118 -2.89 11.06 6.27
N GLU A 119 -4.20 11.24 6.34
CA GLU A 119 -4.82 12.41 6.96
C GLU A 119 -4.97 12.24 8.47
N HIS A 120 -4.51 13.23 9.22
CA HIS A 120 -4.64 13.30 10.68
C HIS A 120 -5.43 14.56 11.04
N ALA A 121 -6.76 14.40 11.10
CA ALA A 121 -7.65 15.44 11.56
C ALA A 121 -7.35 15.78 13.04
N GLY A 122 -7.30 17.07 13.36
CA GLY A 122 -7.02 17.53 14.73
C GLY A 122 -5.54 17.64 15.11
N VAL A 123 -4.61 17.10 14.31
CA VAL A 123 -3.18 17.27 14.55
C VAL A 123 -2.69 18.61 13.99
N GLU A 124 -1.87 19.31 14.78
CA GLU A 124 -1.21 20.56 14.41
C GLU A 124 0.13 20.30 13.72
N GLU A 125 0.41 21.04 12.64
CA GLU A 125 1.66 20.95 11.90
C GLU A 125 2.84 21.38 12.76
N GLY A 126 3.92 20.60 12.74
CA GLY A 126 5.13 20.88 13.53
C GLY A 126 5.05 20.50 15.01
N SER A 127 3.90 20.02 15.49
CA SER A 127 3.74 19.51 16.85
C SER A 127 4.58 18.25 17.12
N GLN A 128 4.84 17.94 18.40
CA GLN A 128 5.50 16.67 18.78
C GLN A 128 4.66 15.46 18.34
N GLU A 129 3.34 15.55 18.46
CA GLU A 129 2.41 14.52 18.00
C GLU A 129 2.58 14.23 16.51
N ALA A 130 2.68 15.26 15.67
CA ALA A 130 2.93 15.09 14.24
C ALA A 130 4.27 14.36 13.95
N GLN A 131 5.31 14.61 14.76
CA GLN A 131 6.61 13.94 14.63
C GLN A 131 6.55 12.47 15.06
N ASP A 132 5.79 12.17 16.11
CA ASP A 132 5.60 10.80 16.60
C ASP A 132 4.79 9.98 15.59
N ILE A 133 3.73 10.58 15.02
CA ILE A 133 2.92 9.98 13.95
C ILE A 133 3.78 9.69 12.72
N LEU A 134 4.59 10.66 12.27
CA LEU A 134 5.53 10.45 11.15
C LEU A 134 6.47 9.27 11.41
N SER A 135 7.02 9.19 12.63
CA SER A 135 7.94 8.11 13.01
C SER A 135 7.26 6.74 12.98
N ASN A 136 6.01 6.65 13.43
CA ASN A 136 5.21 5.44 13.35
C ASN A 136 4.92 5.02 11.89
N HIS A 137 4.54 5.98 11.04
CA HIS A 137 4.30 5.74 9.61
C HIS A 137 5.54 5.27 8.85
N LEU A 138 6.72 5.78 9.20
CA LEU A 138 7.99 5.29 8.66
C LEU A 138 8.25 3.82 9.06
N ASN A 139 7.89 3.42 10.27
CA ASN A 139 8.01 2.03 10.71
C ASN A 139 7.07 1.10 9.94
N VAL A 140 5.81 1.52 9.70
CA VAL A 140 4.85 0.76 8.88
C VAL A 140 5.38 0.57 7.46
N LEU A 141 5.89 1.63 6.84
CA LEU A 141 6.51 1.57 5.51
C LEU A 141 7.71 0.62 5.45
N HIS A 142 8.55 0.63 6.47
CA HIS A 142 9.67 -0.30 6.56
C HIS A 142 9.21 -1.75 6.74
N GLY A 143 8.10 -1.98 7.44
CA GLY A 143 7.50 -3.32 7.58
C GLY A 143 7.02 -3.90 6.25
N GLN A 144 6.55 -3.08 5.32
CA GLN A 144 6.14 -3.54 3.97
C GLN A 144 7.31 -4.05 3.12
N LYS A 145 8.57 -3.82 3.51
CA LYS A 145 9.77 -4.37 2.82
C LYS A 145 9.80 -5.91 2.80
N GLY A 146 9.20 -6.57 3.79
CA GLY A 146 9.14 -8.04 3.87
C GLY A 146 7.96 -8.65 3.10
N SER A 147 7.07 -7.80 2.57
CA SER A 147 5.83 -8.17 1.90
C SER A 147 5.92 -8.06 0.38
N THR A 148 7.13 -7.98 -0.16
CA THR A 148 7.35 -8.01 -1.61
C THR A 148 6.57 -9.20 -2.19
N ILE A 149 5.89 -8.96 -3.30
CA ILE A 149 4.82 -9.76 -3.90
C ILE A 149 5.35 -11.13 -4.39
N GLN A 150 5.88 -11.94 -3.49
CA GLN A 150 6.49 -13.25 -3.71
C GLN A 150 5.75 -14.32 -2.91
#